data_AF-A0A1T4MDK0-F1
#
_entry.id   AF-A0A1T4MDK0-F1
#
_cell.length_a   1.000
_cell.length_b   1.000
_cell.length_c   1.000
_cell.angle_alpha   90.00
_cell.angle_beta   90.00
_cell.angle_gamma   90.00
#
_symmetry.space_group_name_H-M   'P 1'
#
loop_
_entity.id
_entity.type
_entity.pdbx_description
1 polymer ?
#
loop_
_entity_poly.entity_id
_entity_poly.type
_entity_poly.pdbx_seq_one_letter_code
_entity_poly.pdbx_strand_id
1 'polypeptide(L)' 'MRTKTLDDYYAWTCDWCDSENRTLWVRVANGDVACGACHRTTSFPTSSIALAGGQRQMMAGQC' A
#
# COMPACT_ATOMS: atom_id res chain seq x y z
N MET A 1 10.27 29.55 1.04
CA MET A 1 9.72 28.35 1.73
C MET A 1 8.99 27.52 0.69
N ARG A 2 9.36 26.25 0.48
CA ARG A 2 8.67 25.37 -0.48
C ARG A 2 7.49 24.71 0.23
N THR A 3 6.29 25.24 0.07
CA THR A 3 5.05 24.57 0.47
C THR A 3 4.73 23.52 -0.59
N LYS A 4 5.01 22.23 -0.29
CA LYS A 4 4.49 21.13 -1.09
C LYS A 4 2.99 21.01 -0.80
N THR A 5 2.16 21.11 -1.83
CA THR A 5 0.75 20.82 -1.74
C THR A 5 0.58 19.38 -1.28
N LEU A 6 -0.12 19.18 -0.16
CA LEU A 6 -0.49 17.84 0.35
C LEU A 6 -1.51 17.13 -0.57
N ASP A 7 -1.92 17.80 -1.65
CA ASP A 7 -2.93 17.37 -2.61
C ASP A 7 -2.55 16.08 -3.36
N ASP A 8 -1.24 15.79 -3.50
CA ASP A 8 -0.76 14.58 -4.16
C ASP A 8 -0.79 13.32 -3.28
N TYR A 9 -1.32 13.38 -2.05
CA TYR A 9 -1.40 12.24 -1.16
C TYR A 9 -2.80 11.61 -1.17
N TYR A 10 -2.83 10.31 -1.42
CA TYR A 10 -4.00 9.48 -1.20
C TYR A 10 -4.08 9.08 0.28
N ALA A 11 -5.17 9.46 0.94
CA ALA A 11 -5.47 9.05 2.31
C ALA A 11 -6.20 7.70 2.32
N TRP A 12 -5.75 6.79 3.17
CA TRP A 12 -6.35 5.45 3.31
C TRP A 12 -6.17 4.91 4.72
N THR A 13 -7.07 4.03 5.15
CA THR A 13 -6.97 3.36 6.45
C THR A 13 -6.43 1.95 6.25
N CYS A 14 -5.47 1.56 7.07
CA CYS A 14 -4.94 0.20 7.03
C CYS A 14 -5.94 -0.78 7.63
N ASP A 15 -6.41 -1.74 6.84
CA ASP A 15 -7.37 -2.77 7.27
C ASP A 15 -6.86 -3.65 8.43
N TRP A 16 -5.53 -3.73 8.61
CA TRP A 16 -4.91 -4.60 9.62
C TRP A 16 -4.74 -3.94 11.00
N CYS A 17 -4.30 -2.68 11.04
CA CYS A 17 -4.01 -1.97 12.30
C CYS A 17 -4.85 -0.71 12.50
N ASP A 18 -5.86 -0.50 11.66
CA ASP A 18 -6.80 0.64 11.67
C ASP A 18 -6.12 2.02 11.63
N SER A 19 -4.84 2.06 11.25
CA SER A 19 -4.06 3.30 11.26
C SER A 19 -4.31 4.10 9.99
N GLU A 20 -4.59 5.39 10.15
CA GLU A 20 -4.68 6.35 9.06
C GLU A 20 -3.31 6.54 8.39
N ASN A 21 -3.28 6.36 7.09
CA ASN A 21 -2.08 6.46 6.27
C ASN A 21 -2.28 7.45 5.12
N ARG A 22 -1.17 8.03 4.69
CA ARG A 22 -1.11 8.94 3.54
C ARG A 22 0.02 8.51 2.63
N THR A 23 -0.30 8.20 1.39
CA THR A 23 0.67 7.71 0.40
C THR A 23 0.62 8.59 -0.83
N LEU A 24 1.77 8.99 -1.36
CA LEU A 24 1.82 9.75 -2.62
C LEU A 24 1.11 8.98 -3.73
N TRP A 25 0.24 9.67 -4.48
CA TRP A 25 -0.52 9.10 -5.58
C TRP A 25 0.37 8.34 -6.58
N VAL A 26 1.56 8.87 -6.89
CA VAL A 26 2.53 8.19 -7.78
C VAL A 26 2.95 6.81 -7.28
N ARG A 27 3.05 6.61 -5.95
CA ARG A 27 3.36 5.30 -5.35
C ARG A 27 2.16 4.37 -5.42
N VAL A 28 0.96 4.90 -5.19
CA VAL A 28 -0.30 4.16 -5.34
C VAL A 28 -0.45 3.67 -6.79
N ALA A 29 -0.19 4.54 -7.76
CA ALA A 29 -0.21 4.21 -9.18
C ALA A 29 0.82 3.12 -9.54
N ASN A 30 1.98 3.11 -8.87
CA ASN A 30 3.01 2.09 -9.04
C ASN A 30 2.73 0.79 -8.27
N GLY A 31 1.68 0.72 -7.45
CA GLY A 31 1.36 -0.43 -6.61
C GLY A 31 2.26 -0.62 -5.39
N ASP A 32 3.14 0.34 -5.09
CA ASP A 32 4.06 0.32 -3.95
C ASP A 32 3.43 1.07 -2.77
N VAL A 33 2.48 0.43 -2.09
CA VAL A 33 1.81 1.04 -0.94
C VAL A 33 2.02 0.20 0.31
N ALA A 34 2.59 0.82 1.33
CA ALA A 34 2.82 0.21 2.64
C ALA A 34 2.30 1.11 3.76
N CYS A 35 1.77 0.48 4.80
CA CYS A 35 1.35 1.16 6.02
C CYS A 35 2.59 1.66 6.78
N GLY A 36 2.62 2.95 7.15
CA GLY A 36 3.69 3.53 7.96
C GLY A 36 3.69 3.08 9.42
N ALA A 37 2.61 2.45 9.91
CA ALA A 37 2.51 1.96 11.28
C ALA A 37 2.91 0.49 11.41
N CYS A 38 2.30 -0.41 10.62
CA CYS A 38 2.57 -1.84 10.70
C CYS A 38 3.54 -2.36 9.60
N HIS A 39 3.97 -1.48 8.69
CA HIS A 39 4.85 -1.81 7.56
C HIS A 39 4.32 -2.91 6.63
N ARG A 40 3.03 -3.29 6.73
CA ARG A 40 2.39 -4.18 5.76
C ARG A 40 2.16 -3.45 4.45
N THR A 41 2.52 -4.11 3.36
CA THR A 41 2.14 -3.72 2.02
C THR A 41 0.66 -4.00 1.80
N THR A 42 -0.05 -3.07 1.18
CA THR A 42 -1.43 -3.26 0.71
C THR A 42 -1.48 -3.04 -0.79
N SER A 43 -2.28 -3.82 -1.48
CA SER A 43 -2.46 -3.72 -2.92
C SER A 43 -3.70 -2.88 -3.19
N PHE A 44 -3.53 -1.66 -3.70
CA PHE A 44 -4.65 -0.86 -4.18
C PHE A 44 -5.09 -1.37 -5.56
N PRO A 45 -6.40 -1.48 -5.83
CA PRO A 45 -6.90 -1.81 -7.15
C PRO A 45 -6.70 -0.58 -8.06
N THR A 46 -5.50 -0.40 -8.62
CA THR A 46 -5.31 0.46 -9.79
C THR A 46 -6.19 -0.09 -10.90
N SER A 47 -7.12 0.71 -11.42
CA SER A 47 -8.13 0.36 -12.43
C SER A 47 -7.75 -0.84 -13.32
N SER A 48 -8.28 -1.99 -12.90
CA SER A 48 -8.79 -3.13 -13.68
C SER A 48 -7.88 -4.19 -14.33
N ILE A 49 -6.55 -4.27 -14.18
CA ILE A 49 -5.80 -5.35 -14.91
C ILE A 49 -4.62 -6.10 -14.27
N ALA A 50 -4.11 -5.79 -13.08
CA ALA A 50 -2.94 -6.54 -12.58
C ALA A 50 -3.13 -7.18 -11.21
N LEU A 51 -3.35 -8.50 -11.23
CA LEU A 51 -2.97 -9.47 -10.20
C LEU A 51 -3.90 -9.58 -8.98
N ALA A 52 -5.09 -10.13 -9.24
CA ALA A 52 -5.68 -11.15 -8.38
C ALA A 52 -4.79 -12.44 -8.34
N GLY A 53 -3.50 -12.27 -8.06
CA GLY A 53 -2.52 -13.34 -7.96
C GLY A 53 -2.09 -13.46 -6.51
N GLY A 54 -2.86 -14.21 -5.73
CA GLY A 54 -2.47 -14.56 -4.37
C GLY A 54 -1.10 -15.25 -4.36
N GLN A 55 -0.21 -14.80 -3.48
CA GLN A 55 0.89 -15.59 -2.97
C GLN A 55 1.14 -15.10 -1.53
N ARG A 56 0.43 -15.59 -0.51
CA ARG A 56 0.71 -16.89 0.14
C ARG A 56 2.19 -17.26 0.03
N GLN A 57 3.04 -16.61 0.82
CA GLN A 57 4.26 -17.25 1.32
C GLN A 57 4.09 -17.52 2.81
N MET A 58 3.26 -18.52 3.10
CA MET A 58 3.45 -19.40 4.23
C MET A 58 4.07 -20.69 3.68
N MET A 59 4.90 -21.33 4.51
CA MET A 59 5.62 -22.60 4.29
C MET A 59 7.00 -22.48 3.63
N ALA A 60 8.01 -22.22 4.46
CA ALA A 60 9.28 -22.93 4.36
C ALA A 60 9.34 -23.94 5.52
N GLY A 61 8.68 -25.09 5.34
CA GLY A 61 9.18 -26.32 5.97
C GLY A 61 10.30 -26.84 5.08
N GLN A 62 11.37 -27.38 5.66
CA GLN A 62 12.10 -28.56 5.18
C GLN A 62 13.28 -28.87 6.12
N CYS A 63 13.24 -30.13 6.60
CA CYS A 63 14.28 -30.96 7.20
C CYS A 63 14.67 -30.69 8.64
#